data_AF-A0A535PKH6-F1
#
_entry.id   AF-A0A535PKH6-F1
#
_cell.length_a   1.000
_cell.length_b   1.000
_cell.length_c   1.000
_cell.angle_alpha   90.00
_cell.angle_beta   90.00
_cell.angle_gamma   90.00
#
_symmetry.space_group_name_H-M   'P 1'
#
loop_
_entity.id
_entity.type
_entity.pdbx_description
1 polymer ?
#
loop_
_entity_poly.entity_id
_entity_poly.type
_entity_poly.pdbx_seq_one_letter_code
_entity_poly.pdbx_strand_id
1 'polypeptide(L)'
;MIDPANPDQLFALLRRHRIDPKHSLGQNFVVDAAIRDRVADAAGITSGDEVLEVGAGAGALTVALAEGSRRLVAVELDRRLIPVLRDVVGGMGNVEVVESDILKVDQAALFPAGGHIVAGNIPWSRRDGPPPAARASPPWRCRCSRRHAWPSRSQPPLSCRRREWIPHASSWTFASVLR
;
A
#
# COMPACT_ATOMS: atom_id res chain seq x y z
N MET A 1 -7.22 19.97 -6.52
CA MET A 1 -7.24 18.52 -6.25
C MET A 1 -7.66 18.34 -4.80
N ILE A 2 -8.53 17.37 -4.49
CA ILE A 2 -8.94 17.11 -3.10
C ILE A 2 -7.83 16.25 -2.47
N ASP A 3 -7.30 16.66 -1.32
CA ASP A 3 -6.31 15.87 -0.57
C ASP A 3 -7.00 15.12 0.58
N PRO A 4 -7.24 13.80 0.44
CA PRO A 4 -7.84 12.99 1.50
C PRO A 4 -6.90 12.75 2.70
N ALA A 5 -5.63 13.16 2.64
CA ALA A 5 -4.75 13.20 3.81
C ALA A 5 -4.98 14.45 4.68
N ASN A 6 -5.76 15.43 4.21
CA ASN A 6 -6.26 16.52 5.05
C ASN A 6 -7.61 16.12 5.68
N PRO A 7 -7.73 16.10 7.02
CA PRO A 7 -8.96 15.68 7.69
C PRO A 7 -10.21 16.44 7.26
N ASP A 8 -10.13 17.77 7.12
CA ASP A 8 -11.29 18.60 6.78
C ASP A 8 -11.79 18.31 5.36
N GLN A 9 -10.86 18.17 4.42
CA GLN A 9 -11.18 17.81 3.04
C GLN A 9 -11.73 16.39 2.93
N LEU A 10 -11.15 15.43 3.66
CA LEU A 10 -11.65 14.07 3.73
C LEU A 10 -13.09 14.02 4.25
N PHE A 11 -13.37 14.65 5.40
CA PHE A 11 -14.73 14.65 5.96
C PHE A 11 -15.72 15.39 5.07
N ALA A 12 -15.32 16.49 4.42
CA ALA A 12 -16.15 17.15 3.43
C ALA A 12 -16.49 16.24 2.24
N LEU A 13 -15.51 15.49 1.75
CA LEU A 13 -15.69 14.54 0.65
C LEU A 13 -16.60 13.37 1.05
N LEU A 14 -16.38 12.76 2.22
CA LEU A 14 -17.22 11.68 2.74
C LEU A 14 -18.67 12.14 2.92
N ARG A 15 -18.89 13.35 3.45
CA ARG A 15 -20.24 13.95 3.60
C ARG A 15 -20.93 14.17 2.25
N ARG A 16 -20.19 14.64 1.23
CA ARG A 16 -20.73 14.82 -0.14
C ARG A 16 -21.28 13.51 -0.70
N HIS A 17 -20.62 12.40 -0.40
CA HIS A 17 -21.02 11.05 -0.80
C HIS A 17 -21.96 10.35 0.19
N ARG A 18 -22.41 11.04 1.25
CA ARG A 18 -23.29 10.51 2.31
C ARG A 18 -22.72 9.24 2.98
N ILE A 19 -21.42 9.24 3.24
CA ILE A 19 -20.72 8.12 3.86
C ILE A 19 -20.39 8.48 5.30
N ASP A 20 -20.94 7.71 6.22
CA ASP A 20 -20.52 7.72 7.60
C ASP A 20 -19.38 6.70 7.79
N PRO A 21 -18.19 7.14 8.23
CA PRO A 21 -17.08 6.25 8.50
C PRO A 21 -17.45 5.31 9.67
N LYS A 22 -17.26 4.00 9.47
CA LYS A 22 -17.62 3.00 10.48
C LYS A 22 -16.37 2.43 11.15
N HIS A 23 -16.16 2.77 12.42
CA HIS A 23 -15.12 2.18 13.24
C HIS A 23 -15.20 0.64 13.30
N SER A 24 -16.42 0.07 13.26
CA SER A 24 -16.63 -1.39 13.29
C SER A 24 -16.10 -2.12 12.05
N LEU A 25 -15.82 -1.41 10.95
CA LEU A 25 -15.21 -1.98 9.74
C LEU A 25 -13.68 -1.91 9.78
N GLY A 26 -13.09 -1.41 10.87
CA GLY A 26 -11.63 -1.25 10.99
C GLY A 26 -11.05 -0.21 10.04
N GLN A 27 -11.87 0.74 9.57
CA GLN A 27 -11.46 1.80 8.65
C GLN A 27 -10.55 2.81 9.37
N ASN A 28 -9.25 2.75 9.09
CA ASN A 28 -8.26 3.74 9.53
C ASN A 28 -7.81 4.56 8.32
N PHE A 29 -8.40 5.73 8.12
CA PHE A 29 -7.97 6.62 7.03
C PHE A 29 -6.62 7.27 7.38
N VAL A 30 -5.73 7.36 6.39
CA VAL A 30 -4.48 8.12 6.51
C VAL A 30 -4.84 9.59 6.39
N VAL A 31 -4.92 10.30 7.52
CA VAL A 31 -5.30 11.72 7.62
C VAL A 31 -4.13 12.61 8.02
N ASP A 32 -2.91 12.18 7.68
CA ASP A 32 -1.67 12.90 7.92
C ASP A 32 -0.79 12.76 6.66
N ALA A 33 -0.56 13.88 5.98
CA ALA A 33 0.26 13.94 4.77
C ALA A 33 1.70 13.50 5.05
N ALA A 34 2.28 13.82 6.20
CA ALA A 34 3.64 13.41 6.53
C ALA A 34 3.75 11.90 6.73
N ILE A 35 2.71 11.25 7.29
CA ILE A 35 2.67 9.79 7.39
C ILE A 35 2.50 9.17 5.99
N ARG A 36 1.58 9.68 5.19
CA ARG A 36 1.37 9.25 3.80
C ARG A 36 2.69 9.28 3.01
N ASP A 37 3.38 10.41 3.05
CA ASP A 37 4.60 10.65 2.28
C ASP A 37 5.73 9.72 2.78
N ARG A 38 5.89 9.56 4.10
CA ARG A 38 6.85 8.59 4.65
C ARG A 38 6.58 7.15 4.21
N VAL A 39 5.31 6.76 4.10
CA VAL A 39 4.94 5.42 3.62
C VAL A 39 5.28 5.27 2.14
N ALA A 40 4.95 6.26 1.31
CA ALA A 40 5.29 6.26 -0.10
C ALA A 40 6.81 6.23 -0.33
N ASP A 41 7.57 7.04 0.42
CA ASP A 41 9.03 7.06 0.40
C ASP A 41 9.63 5.70 0.79
N ALA A 42 9.10 5.08 1.85
CA ALA A 42 9.53 3.76 2.31
C ALA A 42 9.24 2.66 1.27
N ALA A 43 8.27 2.87 0.37
CA ALA A 43 8.02 1.96 -0.74
C ALA A 43 9.12 1.99 -1.81
N GLY A 44 9.88 3.09 -1.87
CA GLY A 44 11.00 3.28 -2.80
C GLY A 44 10.57 3.16 -4.27
N ILE A 45 9.32 3.54 -4.57
CA ILE A 45 8.73 3.47 -5.90
C ILE A 45 9.49 4.40 -6.84
N THR A 46 9.68 3.93 -8.06
CA THR A 46 10.27 4.68 -9.17
C THR A 46 9.28 4.80 -10.31
N SER A 47 9.52 5.75 -11.21
CA SER A 47 8.65 6.05 -12.36
C SER A 47 8.50 4.90 -13.37
N GLY A 48 9.28 3.82 -13.23
CA GLY A 48 9.15 2.60 -14.01
C GLY A 48 8.29 1.52 -13.35
N ASP A 49 8.02 1.63 -12.05
CA ASP A 49 7.36 0.59 -11.26
C ASP A 49 5.84 0.58 -11.47
N GLU A 50 5.28 -0.63 -11.42
CA GLU A 50 3.84 -0.82 -11.30
C GLU A 50 3.47 -1.14 -9.85
N VAL A 51 2.34 -0.61 -9.40
CA VAL A 51 1.91 -0.71 -8.00
C VAL A 51 0.53 -1.32 -7.90
N LEU A 52 0.35 -2.26 -6.99
CA LEU A 52 -0.94 -2.77 -6.54
C LEU A 52 -1.19 -2.25 -5.13
N GLU A 53 -2.18 -1.38 -4.98
CA GLU A 53 -2.62 -0.93 -3.67
C GLU A 53 -3.79 -1.78 -3.16
N VAL A 54 -3.63 -2.33 -1.95
CA VAL A 54 -4.64 -3.14 -1.27
C VAL A 54 -5.37 -2.29 -0.22
N GLY A 55 -6.68 -2.11 -0.40
CA GLY A 55 -7.51 -1.32 0.51
C GLY A 55 -7.22 0.17 0.39
N ALA A 56 -7.40 0.72 -0.81
CA ALA A 56 -7.11 2.13 -1.13
C ALA A 56 -7.93 3.14 -0.31
N GLY A 57 -9.07 2.73 0.24
CA GLY A 57 -9.91 3.57 1.08
C GLY A 57 -10.38 4.83 0.35
N ALA A 58 -10.14 5.99 0.94
CA ALA A 58 -10.47 7.29 0.33
C ALA A 58 -9.40 7.82 -0.63
N GLY A 59 -8.28 7.10 -0.83
CA GLY A 59 -7.27 7.45 -1.83
C GLY A 59 -6.07 8.24 -1.31
N ALA A 60 -5.88 8.40 0.00
CA ALA A 60 -4.75 9.16 0.55
C ALA A 60 -3.40 8.56 0.16
N LEU A 61 -3.22 7.26 0.39
CA LEU A 61 -1.98 6.60 -0.01
C LEU A 61 -1.90 6.47 -1.54
N THR A 62 -3.03 6.21 -2.21
CA THR A 62 -3.14 6.13 -3.68
C THR A 62 -2.51 7.32 -4.38
N VAL A 63 -2.83 8.56 -3.95
CA VAL A 63 -2.29 9.78 -4.56
C VAL A 63 -0.76 9.81 -4.49
N ALA A 64 -0.18 9.57 -3.31
CA ALA A 64 1.27 9.63 -3.11
C ALA A 64 2.01 8.52 -3.86
N LEU A 65 1.46 7.30 -3.89
CA LEU A 65 2.07 6.19 -4.64
C LEU A 65 1.98 6.42 -6.16
N ALA A 66 0.86 6.98 -6.62
CA ALA A 66 0.63 7.20 -8.03
C ALA A 66 1.54 8.29 -8.62
N GLU A 67 1.89 9.34 -7.87
CA GLU A 67 2.85 10.37 -8.30
C GLU A 67 4.23 9.79 -8.67
N GLY A 68 4.67 8.75 -7.96
CA GLY A 68 5.97 8.12 -8.19
C GLY A 68 5.97 6.95 -9.16
N SER A 69 4.80 6.42 -9.56
CA SER A 69 4.69 5.14 -10.28
C SER A 69 4.36 5.27 -11.77
N ARG A 70 4.75 4.27 -12.56
CA ARG A 70 4.34 4.15 -13.96
C ARG A 70 2.85 3.91 -14.09
N ARG A 71 2.32 3.04 -13.24
CA ARG A 71 0.91 2.63 -13.19
C ARG A 71 0.59 2.14 -11.78
N LEU A 72 -0.60 2.48 -11.30
CA LEU A 72 -1.12 2.01 -10.04
C LEU A 72 -2.51 1.40 -10.22
N VAL A 73 -2.74 0.22 -9.65
CA VAL A 73 -4.06 -0.39 -9.53
C VAL A 73 -4.49 -0.35 -8.07
N ALA A 74 -5.53 0.42 -7.77
CA ALA A 74 -6.12 0.56 -6.46
C ALA A 74 -7.29 -0.41 -6.31
N VAL A 75 -7.14 -1.40 -5.42
CA VAL A 75 -8.20 -2.37 -5.10
C VAL A 75 -8.91 -1.96 -3.81
N GLU A 76 -10.22 -1.81 -3.86
CA GLU A 76 -11.05 -1.51 -2.69
C GLU A 76 -12.28 -2.44 -2.65
N LEU A 77 -12.58 -2.94 -1.45
CA LEU A 77 -13.69 -3.86 -1.21
C LEU A 77 -14.98 -3.12 -0.85
N ASP A 78 -14.88 -1.99 -0.15
CA ASP A 78 -16.03 -1.17 0.22
C ASP A 78 -16.51 -0.34 -0.96
N ARG A 79 -17.52 -0.87 -1.67
CA ARG A 79 -18.20 -0.19 -2.79
C ARG A 79 -18.60 1.25 -2.52
N ARG A 80 -18.84 1.62 -1.25
CA ARG A 80 -19.24 2.98 -0.87
C ARG A 80 -18.09 3.98 -1.07
N LEU A 81 -16.85 3.53 -0.94
CA LEU A 81 -15.66 4.36 -1.12
C LEU A 81 -15.23 4.48 -2.59
N ILE A 82 -15.73 3.63 -3.49
CA ILE A 82 -15.36 3.68 -4.91
C ILE A 82 -15.65 5.04 -5.56
N PRO A 83 -16.82 5.69 -5.36
CA PRO A 83 -17.06 7.04 -5.88
C PRO A 83 -16.12 8.09 -5.28
N VAL A 84 -15.81 7.99 -3.98
CA VAL A 84 -14.88 8.87 -3.27
C VAL A 84 -13.48 8.75 -3.87
N LEU A 85 -13.00 7.52 -4.02
CA LEU A 85 -11.69 7.22 -4.56
C LEU A 85 -11.56 7.73 -6.00
N ARG A 86 -12.59 7.50 -6.84
CA ARG A 86 -12.64 8.01 -8.22
C ARG A 86 -12.63 9.54 -8.29
N ASP A 87 -13.33 10.23 -7.38
CA ASP A 87 -13.28 11.69 -7.31
C ASP A 87 -11.87 12.21 -6.98
N VAL A 88 -11.15 11.52 -6.09
CA VAL A 88 -9.78 11.88 -5.71
C VAL A 88 -8.80 11.64 -6.86
N VAL A 89 -8.85 10.46 -7.48
CA VAL A 89 -7.86 10.04 -8.49
C VAL A 89 -8.27 10.38 -9.92
N GLY A 90 -9.42 10.99 -10.15
CA GLY A 90 -9.98 11.22 -11.49
C GLY A 90 -9.12 12.07 -12.42
N GLY A 91 -8.15 12.83 -11.89
CA GLY A 91 -7.14 13.55 -12.66
C GLY A 91 -5.85 12.78 -12.97
N MET A 92 -5.71 11.55 -12.44
CA MET A 92 -4.49 10.75 -12.52
C MET A 92 -4.65 9.66 -13.59
N GLY A 93 -4.08 9.91 -14.78
CA GLY A 93 -4.20 8.99 -15.92
C GLY A 93 -3.48 7.65 -15.76
N ASN A 94 -2.67 7.49 -14.71
CA ASN A 94 -1.93 6.27 -14.39
C ASN A 94 -2.59 5.43 -13.27
N VAL A 95 -3.78 5.81 -12.80
CA VAL A 95 -4.50 5.10 -11.73
C VAL A 95 -5.71 4.35 -12.28
N GLU A 96 -5.80 3.07 -11.94
CA GLU A 96 -6.96 2.20 -12.20
C GLU A 96 -7.63 1.83 -10.87
N VAL A 97 -8.96 1.96 -10.80
CA VAL A 97 -9.74 1.62 -9.59
C VAL A 97 -10.54 0.35 -9.82
N VAL A 98 -10.27 -0.67 -9.00
CA VAL A 98 -10.92 -1.99 -9.06
C VAL A 98 -11.74 -2.22 -7.78
N GLU A 99 -13.05 -2.35 -7.94
CA GLU A 99 -13.96 -2.76 -6.87
C GLU A 99 -13.94 -4.28 -6.74
N SER A 100 -13.13 -4.81 -5.82
CA SER A 100 -13.01 -6.26 -5.61
C SER A 100 -12.43 -6.60 -4.25
N ASP A 101 -12.70 -7.84 -3.82
CA ASP A 101 -11.91 -8.49 -2.78
C ASP A 101 -10.53 -8.82 -3.35
N ILE A 102 -9.47 -8.31 -2.72
CA ILE A 102 -8.08 -8.57 -3.12
C ILE A 102 -7.76 -10.07 -3.19
N LEU A 103 -8.40 -10.89 -2.35
CA LEU A 103 -8.20 -12.34 -2.33
C LEU A 103 -8.77 -13.04 -3.57
N LYS A 104 -9.60 -12.35 -4.36
CA LYS A 104 -10.24 -12.85 -5.59
C LYS A 104 -9.65 -12.22 -6.86
N VAL A 105 -8.79 -11.21 -6.71
CA VAL A 105 -8.17 -10.53 -7.85
C VAL A 105 -7.08 -11.40 -8.46
N ASP A 106 -7.16 -11.61 -9.78
CA ASP A 106 -6.09 -12.24 -10.55
C ASP A 106 -4.96 -11.22 -10.81
N GLN A 107 -3.91 -11.29 -10.00
CA GLN A 107 -2.75 -10.41 -10.14
C GLN A 107 -1.96 -10.68 -11.42
N ALA A 108 -1.96 -11.91 -11.95
CA ALA A 108 -1.26 -12.23 -13.19
C ALA A 108 -1.95 -11.60 -14.40
N ALA A 109 -3.29 -11.49 -14.36
CA ALA A 109 -4.06 -10.76 -15.36
C ALA A 109 -3.80 -9.24 -15.30
N LEU A 110 -3.71 -8.67 -14.09
CA LEU A 110 -3.48 -7.23 -13.90
C LEU A 110 -2.03 -6.79 -14.15
N PHE A 111 -1.07 -7.69 -13.90
CA PHE A 111 0.36 -7.45 -14.04
C PHE A 111 1.03 -8.63 -14.77
N PRO A 112 0.85 -8.74 -16.10
CA PRO A 112 1.36 -9.88 -16.88
C PRO A 112 2.90 -10.01 -16.85
N ALA A 113 3.60 -8.88 -16.69
CA ALA A 113 5.06 -8.85 -16.57
C ALA A 113 5.56 -9.28 -15.18
N GLY A 114 4.67 -9.31 -14.17
CA GLY A 114 5.03 -9.49 -12.76
C GLY A 114 5.93 -8.37 -12.22
N GLY A 115 6.45 -8.58 -11.00
CA GLY A 115 7.40 -7.65 -10.36
C GLY A 115 6.78 -6.32 -9.90
N HIS A 116 5.45 -6.23 -9.85
CA HIS A 116 4.74 -5.09 -9.27
C HIS A 116 4.95 -5.00 -7.76
N ILE A 117 4.94 -3.78 -7.25
CA ILE A 117 5.05 -3.48 -5.82
C ILE A 117 3.66 -3.58 -5.20
N VAL A 118 3.51 -4.31 -4.11
CA VAL A 118 2.26 -4.33 -3.34
C VAL A 118 2.38 -3.38 -2.16
N ALA A 119 1.47 -2.42 -2.07
CA ALA A 119 1.36 -1.46 -0.99
C ALA A 119 -0.06 -1.46 -0.40
N GLY A 120 -0.24 -0.93 0.80
CA GLY A 120 -1.58 -0.77 1.37
C GLY A 120 -1.57 -0.57 2.88
N ASN A 121 -2.63 0.06 3.38
CA ASN A 121 -2.86 0.25 4.81
C ASN A 121 -3.88 -0.78 5.32
N ILE A 122 -3.42 -2.02 5.53
CA ILE A 122 -4.30 -3.15 5.83
C ILE A 122 -4.58 -3.22 7.35
N PRO A 123 -5.87 -3.16 7.78
CA PRO A 123 -6.23 -3.28 9.19
C PRO A 123 -5.79 -4.62 9.77
N TRP A 124 -5.36 -4.60 11.04
CA TRP A 124 -4.81 -5.78 11.73
C TRP A 124 -5.74 -7.00 11.74
N SER A 125 -7.05 -6.80 11.81
CA SER A 125 -8.08 -7.87 11.84
C SER A 125 -8.17 -8.69 10.55
N ARG A 126 -7.58 -8.22 9.45
CA ARG A 126 -7.59 -8.89 8.13
C ARG A 126 -6.28 -9.63 7.83
N ARG A 127 -5.32 -9.67 8.77
CA ARG A 127 -4.21 -10.62 8.71
C ARG A 127 -4.58 -11.87 9.50
N ASP A 128 -4.62 -13.01 8.83
CA ASP A 128 -4.57 -14.29 9.52
C ASP A 128 -3.20 -14.40 10.23
N GLY A 129 -3.16 -14.07 11.52
CA GLY A 129 -1.99 -14.30 12.37
C GLY A 129 -1.78 -13.28 13.50
N PRO A 130 -1.17 -13.69 14.63
CA PRO A 130 -0.86 -12.80 15.74
C PRO A 130 0.10 -11.69 15.32
N PRO A 131 0.13 -10.55 16.05
CA PRO A 131 1.05 -9.46 15.75
C PRO A 131 2.48 -9.97 15.98
N PRO A 132 3.48 -9.45 15.24
CA PRO A 132 4.88 -9.80 15.46
C PRO A 132 5.40 -9.10 16.74
N ALA A 133 4.92 -9.55 17.89
CA ALA A 133 5.38 -9.15 19.22
C ALA A 133 5.15 -10.29 20.23
N ALA A 134 5.47 -11.54 19.86
CA ALA A 134 5.45 -12.68 20.81
C ALA A 134 6.25 -13.91 20.34
N ARG A 135 7.17 -13.79 19.38
CA ARG A 135 8.14 -14.85 19.08
C ARG A 135 9.54 -14.29 19.22
N ALA A 136 10.14 -14.61 20.37
CA ALA A 136 11.57 -14.58 20.60
C ALA A 136 12.30 -15.12 19.37
N SER A 137 13.36 -14.40 18.95
CA SER A 137 14.37 -14.78 17.97
C SER A 137 13.86 -15.57 16.75
N PRO A 138 13.76 -14.94 15.56
CA PRO A 138 13.38 -15.68 14.36
C PRO A 138 14.42 -16.76 14.04
N PRO A 139 14.02 -18.01 13.68
CA PRO A 139 14.94 -19.03 13.17
C PRO A 139 15.41 -18.74 11.73
N TRP A 140 15.27 -17.51 11.24
CA TRP A 140 15.75 -17.12 9.93
C TRP A 140 17.20 -16.67 10.04
N ARG A 141 18.13 -17.63 10.10
CA ARG A 141 19.51 -17.35 9.68
C ARG A 141 19.45 -16.96 8.21
N CYS A 142 19.49 -15.65 7.94
CA CYS A 142 20.00 -15.15 6.67
C CYS A 142 21.42 -15.70 6.50
N ARG A 143 21.58 -16.74 5.67
CA ARG A 143 22.89 -17.29 5.29
C ARG A 143 23.54 -16.38 4.26
N CYS A 144 23.82 -15.15 4.64
CA CYS A 144 24.64 -14.22 3.88
C CYS A 144 25.49 -13.39 4.84
N SER A 145 26.54 -13.99 5.39
CA SER A 145 27.73 -13.20 5.71
C SER A 145 29.01 -14.02 5.56
N ARG A 146 29.84 -13.56 4.61
CA ARG A 146 31.32 -13.61 4.59
C ARG A 146 31.93 -14.99 4.30
N ARG A 147 32.82 -15.20 3.31
CA ARG A 147 33.93 -14.35 2.80
C ARG A 147 34.49 -14.95 1.48
N HIS A 148 34.93 -14.06 0.60
CA HIS A 148 36.01 -14.19 -0.41
C HIS A 148 35.92 -15.13 -1.63
N ALA A 149 36.21 -14.50 -2.78
CA ALA A 149 36.67 -14.98 -4.08
C ALA A 149 35.68 -15.73 -4.99
N TRP A 150 35.21 -15.05 -6.05
CA TRP A 150 34.65 -15.69 -7.25
C TRP A 150 35.15 -14.94 -8.51
N PRO A 151 35.77 -15.62 -9.50
CA PRO A 151 35.99 -15.05 -10.81
C PRO A 151 34.79 -15.28 -11.75
N SER A 152 34.54 -14.27 -12.58
CA SER A 152 33.82 -14.27 -13.86
C SER A 152 32.35 -14.73 -13.98
N ARG A 153 31.56 -13.79 -14.51
CA ARG A 153 30.39 -13.93 -15.43
C ARG A 153 29.21 -14.79 -14.98
N SER A 154 28.20 -14.13 -14.42
CA SER A 154 26.79 -14.08 -14.89
C SER A 154 25.93 -13.47 -13.77
N GLN A 155 24.87 -12.75 -14.14
CA GLN A 155 24.05 -11.82 -13.33
C GLN A 155 23.65 -12.32 -11.92
N PRO A 156 23.52 -11.41 -10.91
CA PRO A 156 23.06 -11.79 -9.57
C PRO A 156 21.52 -11.94 -9.52
N PRO A 157 20.97 -12.82 -8.65
CA PRO A 157 19.53 -12.99 -8.49
C PRO A 157 18.88 -11.85 -7.69
N LEU A 158 17.63 -11.54 -8.03
CA LEU A 158 16.77 -10.52 -7.42
C LEU A 158 16.62 -10.75 -5.91
N SER A 159 17.32 -9.95 -5.12
CA SER A 159 17.28 -9.96 -3.66
C SER A 159 16.05 -9.20 -3.14
N CYS A 160 15.22 -9.84 -2.32
CA CYS A 160 14.20 -9.19 -1.49
C CYS A 160 14.86 -8.06 -0.67
N ARG A 161 14.55 -6.79 -0.96
CA ARG A 161 15.12 -5.62 -0.27
C ARG A 161 14.00 -4.81 0.39
N ARG A 162 14.11 -4.71 1.73
CA ARG A 162 13.39 -3.89 2.73
C ARG A 162 11.92 -4.25 3.03
N ARG A 163 11.68 -4.67 4.28
CA ARG A 163 10.42 -4.47 5.00
C ARG A 163 10.66 -3.34 6.01
N GLU A 164 10.07 -2.19 5.81
CA GLU A 164 10.21 -1.04 6.72
C GLU A 164 8.95 -0.90 7.58
N TRP A 165 9.12 -0.71 8.89
CA TRP A 165 8.04 -0.69 9.88
C TRP A 165 7.96 0.70 10.49
N ILE A 166 6.88 1.45 10.23
CA ILE A 166 6.68 2.80 10.76
C ILE A 166 5.56 2.77 11.83
N PRO A 167 5.88 2.85 13.13
CA PRO A 167 4.86 2.93 14.18
C PRO A 167 4.27 4.35 14.31
N HIS A 168 2.95 4.48 14.54
CA HIS A 168 2.29 5.74 14.91
C HIS A 168 1.34 5.57 16.10
N ALA A 169 1.31 6.56 17.00
CA ALA A 169 0.48 6.56 18.21
C ALA A 169 -1.00 6.76 17.84
N SER A 170 -1.89 5.99 18.47
CA SER A 170 -3.36 5.97 18.37
C SER A 170 -4.02 5.19 17.21
N SER A 171 -3.26 4.71 16.23
CA SER A 171 -3.70 3.65 15.32
C SER A 171 -2.47 2.91 14.80
N TRP A 172 -2.44 1.59 14.94
CA TRP A 172 -1.39 0.74 14.38
C TRP A 172 -1.58 0.66 12.85
N THR A 173 -1.39 1.78 12.17
CA THR A 173 -1.41 1.91 10.71
C THR A 173 -0.22 1.13 10.17
N PHE A 174 -0.50 -0.03 9.61
CA PHE A 174 0.50 -0.88 9.04
C PHE A 174 0.53 -0.68 7.53
N ALA A 175 1.51 0.09 7.07
CA ALA A 175 1.89 0.04 5.67
C ALA A 175 2.86 -1.13 5.46
N SER A 176 2.46 -2.09 4.63
CA SER A 176 3.40 -3.09 4.11
C SER A 176 3.71 -2.78 2.68
N VAL A 177 4.99 -2.68 2.38
CA VAL A 177 5.51 -2.71 1.02
C VAL A 177 6.09 -4.11 0.83
N LEU A 178 5.49 -4.87 -0.07
CA LEU A 178 6.00 -6.17 -0.50
C LEU A 178 6.47 -6.03 -1.95
N ARG A 179 7.74 -6.40 -2.19
CA ARG A 179 8.36 -6.52 -3.51
C ARG A 179 8.66 -7.98 -3.79
#